data_AF-A0A8H8DQ83-F1
#
_entry.id   AF-A0A8H8DQ83-F1
#
_cell.length_a   1.000
_cell.length_b   1.000
_cell.length_c   1.000
_cell.angle_alpha   90.00
_cell.angle_beta   90.00
_cell.angle_gamma   90.00
#
_symmetry.space_group_name_H-M   'P 1'
#
loop_
_entity.id
_entity.type
_entity.pdbx_description
1 polymer ?
#
loop_
_entity_poly.entity_id
_entity_poly.type
_entity_poly.pdbx_seq_one_letter_code
_entity_poly.pdbx_strand_id
1 'polypeptide(L)'
;MPQKKAVPPLKKSQQKIFEDKTFGLKNKNKSSKVQAQIRQIESQAAQIGKNKATKEKEALKKEQTEKKIAEESRKMELAELFKQPVQKVPFGVDPKSILCQYYKQGFCDKGKKCKFSHNLDVEKKSEKKDIYTDSRQIPLNLDSSYINRKDDTIDMWDDEKLQSVVLSKHGNPKTTTTIVCKFFLEAIEKGIYGWFWVCPNDGDNCKYKHSLPPGFVFRNKQKDKEEEEEEITLEQFLEIERHKLGPNLTPVTLETFTEWKRKREEKKEQEERENRKKKEASMAAGRIVGLSGRELFEYNPALCEEEDEVLDLSEFRKAMDDLEDDNINI
;
A
#
# COMPACT_ATOMS: atom_id res chain seq x y z
N MET A 1 -6.65 -42.49 -26.45
CA MET A 1 -7.47 -43.62 -26.96
C MET A 1 -8.00 -44.40 -25.75
N PRO A 2 -9.31 -44.45 -25.49
CA PRO A 2 -9.83 -45.11 -24.29
C PRO A 2 -9.67 -46.63 -24.43
N GLN A 3 -8.96 -47.23 -23.49
CA GLN A 3 -8.71 -48.68 -23.46
C GLN A 3 -10.03 -49.42 -23.20
N LYS A 4 -10.40 -50.34 -24.10
CA LYS A 4 -11.55 -51.23 -23.93
C LYS A 4 -11.37 -52.07 -22.66
N LYS A 5 -12.13 -51.77 -21.61
CA LYS A 5 -12.20 -52.61 -20.40
C LYS A 5 -12.80 -53.97 -20.78
N ALA A 6 -12.05 -55.04 -20.56
CA ALA A 6 -12.51 -56.41 -20.76
C ALA A 6 -13.60 -56.77 -19.73
N VAL A 7 -14.74 -57.24 -20.21
CA VAL A 7 -15.87 -57.68 -19.37
C VAL A 7 -15.53 -59.04 -18.74
N PRO A 8 -15.73 -59.24 -17.43
CA PRO A 8 -15.46 -60.54 -16.79
C PRO A 8 -16.39 -61.63 -17.33
N PRO A 9 -15.93 -62.89 -17.47
CA PRO A 9 -16.70 -63.95 -18.10
C PRO A 9 -17.95 -64.30 -17.27
N LEU A 10 -19.11 -64.33 -17.93
CA LEU A 10 -20.38 -64.80 -17.37
C LEU A 10 -20.27 -66.26 -16.89
N LYS A 11 -21.02 -66.63 -15.86
CA LYS A 11 -21.04 -68.03 -15.38
C LYS A 11 -21.64 -68.94 -16.47
N LYS A 12 -21.12 -70.17 -16.61
CA LYS A 12 -21.51 -71.16 -17.63
C LYS A 12 -23.03 -71.32 -17.81
N SER A 13 -23.83 -71.20 -16.75
CA SER A 13 -25.30 -71.29 -16.83
C SER A 13 -25.95 -70.06 -17.49
N GLN A 14 -25.45 -68.86 -17.22
CA GLN A 14 -25.93 -67.61 -17.82
C GLN A 14 -25.49 -67.48 -19.29
N GLN A 15 -24.30 -67.98 -19.62
CA GLN A 15 -23.80 -68.05 -21.00
C GLN A 15 -24.68 -68.93 -21.88
N LYS A 16 -25.07 -70.12 -21.40
CA LYS A 16 -25.99 -71.02 -22.13
C LYS A 16 -27.35 -70.36 -22.41
N ILE A 17 -27.94 -69.67 -21.43
CA ILE A 17 -29.23 -68.97 -21.59
C ILE A 17 -29.12 -67.80 -22.57
N PHE A 18 -28.01 -67.05 -22.51
CA PHE A 18 -27.73 -65.97 -23.47
C PHE A 18 -27.52 -66.52 -24.89
N GLU A 19 -26.73 -67.58 -25.03
CA GLU A 19 -26.44 -68.20 -26.32
C GLU A 19 -27.68 -68.80 -26.98
N ASP A 20 -28.60 -69.36 -26.19
CA ASP A 20 -29.89 -69.92 -26.62
C ASP A 20 -30.89 -68.82 -27.03
N LYS A 21 -31.05 -67.77 -26.21
CA LYS A 21 -31.93 -66.62 -26.54
C LYS A 21 -31.40 -65.74 -27.68
N THR A 22 -30.11 -65.78 -27.94
CA THR A 22 -29.49 -65.09 -29.09
C THR A 22 -29.26 -66.02 -30.28
N PHE A 23 -29.59 -67.31 -30.17
CA PHE A 23 -29.52 -68.27 -31.26
C PHE A 23 -30.57 -67.90 -32.33
N GLY A 24 -30.13 -67.74 -33.58
CA GLY A 24 -30.99 -67.28 -34.68
C GLY A 24 -30.94 -65.78 -34.99
N LEU A 25 -30.59 -64.91 -34.03
CA LEU A 25 -30.37 -63.47 -34.29
C LEU A 25 -28.97 -63.18 -34.86
N LYS A 26 -28.04 -64.12 -34.73
CA LYS A 26 -26.62 -63.98 -35.10
C LYS A 26 -26.38 -63.74 -36.61
N ASN A 27 -27.28 -64.21 -37.48
CA ASN A 27 -27.23 -63.93 -38.93
C ASN A 27 -27.70 -62.51 -39.31
N LYS A 28 -28.27 -61.73 -38.38
CA LYS A 28 -28.78 -60.36 -38.59
C LYS A 28 -28.02 -59.30 -37.78
N ASN A 29 -26.84 -59.64 -37.26
CA ASN A 29 -25.99 -58.82 -36.37
C ASN A 29 -25.46 -57.49 -36.95
N LYS A 30 -25.81 -57.13 -38.19
CA LYS A 30 -25.39 -55.88 -38.85
C LYS A 30 -26.35 -54.71 -38.62
N SER A 31 -27.59 -54.96 -38.19
CA SER A 31 -28.58 -53.91 -37.94
C SER A 31 -28.43 -53.34 -36.53
N SER A 32 -28.41 -52.00 -36.38
CA SER A 32 -28.26 -51.36 -35.07
C SER A 32 -29.39 -51.72 -34.09
N LYS A 33 -30.61 -51.94 -34.61
CA LYS A 33 -31.77 -52.39 -33.81
C LYS A 33 -31.56 -53.80 -33.25
N VAL A 34 -30.99 -54.70 -34.04
CA VAL A 34 -30.67 -56.07 -33.61
C VAL A 34 -29.52 -56.06 -32.60
N GLN A 35 -28.50 -55.22 -32.81
CA GLN A 35 -27.41 -55.04 -31.83
C GLN A 35 -27.91 -54.46 -30.49
N ALA A 36 -28.85 -53.51 -30.52
CA ALA A 36 -29.48 -52.98 -29.32
C ALA A 36 -30.28 -54.06 -28.57
N GLN A 37 -31.04 -54.89 -29.30
CA GLN A 37 -31.78 -56.00 -28.74
C GLN A 37 -30.85 -57.06 -28.10
N ILE A 38 -29.71 -57.36 -28.73
CA ILE A 38 -28.71 -58.28 -28.17
C ILE A 38 -28.11 -57.71 -26.87
N ARG A 39 -27.77 -56.41 -26.83
CA ARG A 39 -27.29 -55.74 -25.60
C ARG A 39 -28.34 -55.74 -24.48
N GLN A 40 -29.62 -55.62 -24.83
CA GLN A 40 -30.71 -55.71 -23.87
C GLN A 40 -30.87 -57.14 -23.32
N ILE A 41 -30.77 -58.16 -24.17
CA ILE A 41 -30.82 -59.58 -23.76
C ILE A 41 -29.59 -59.93 -22.90
N GLU A 42 -28.41 -59.41 -23.23
CA GLU A 42 -27.17 -59.58 -22.46
C GLU A 42 -27.30 -58.95 -21.07
N SER A 43 -27.82 -57.71 -20.99
CA SER A 43 -28.04 -57.03 -19.71
C SER A 43 -29.11 -57.73 -18.87
N GLN A 44 -30.18 -58.26 -19.48
CA GLN A 44 -31.17 -59.08 -18.78
C GLN A 44 -30.59 -60.40 -18.27
N ALA A 45 -29.81 -61.11 -19.09
CA ALA A 45 -29.15 -62.36 -18.69
C ALA A 45 -28.16 -62.16 -17.52
N ALA A 46 -27.44 -61.03 -17.50
CA ALA A 46 -26.53 -60.66 -16.41
C ALA A 46 -27.23 -60.31 -15.08
N GLN A 47 -28.53 -59.99 -15.11
CA GLN A 47 -29.33 -59.62 -13.94
C GLN A 47 -30.06 -60.81 -13.31
N ILE A 48 -30.22 -61.91 -14.05
CA ILE A 48 -30.86 -63.15 -13.56
C ILE A 48 -29.91 -63.86 -12.59
N GLY A 49 -30.34 -64.00 -11.32
CA GLY A 49 -29.60 -64.69 -10.26
C GLY A 49 -28.78 -63.80 -9.31
N LYS A 50 -28.86 -62.46 -9.43
CA LYS A 50 -28.25 -61.54 -8.46
C LYS A 50 -29.27 -61.13 -7.39
N ASN A 51 -29.06 -61.53 -6.13
CA ASN A 51 -29.86 -61.07 -4.98
C ASN A 51 -29.74 -59.55 -4.78
N LYS A 52 -30.79 -58.89 -4.25
CA LYS A 52 -30.83 -57.42 -4.00
C LYS A 52 -29.58 -56.91 -3.27
N ALA A 53 -29.16 -57.63 -2.22
CA ALA A 53 -27.94 -57.35 -1.45
C ALA A 53 -26.62 -57.40 -2.26
N THR A 54 -26.54 -58.21 -3.32
CA THR A 54 -25.35 -58.26 -4.19
C THR A 54 -25.30 -57.09 -5.18
N LYS A 55 -26.46 -56.56 -5.61
CA LYS A 55 -26.55 -55.38 -6.46
C LYS A 55 -26.21 -54.11 -5.69
N GLU A 56 -26.69 -53.99 -4.45
CA GLU A 56 -26.36 -52.86 -3.57
C GLU A 56 -24.85 -52.81 -3.24
N LYS A 57 -24.22 -53.96 -2.96
CA LYS A 57 -22.75 -54.03 -2.77
C LYS A 57 -21.95 -53.70 -4.03
N GLU A 58 -22.42 -54.07 -5.22
CA GLU A 58 -21.76 -53.74 -6.49
C GLU A 58 -21.94 -52.25 -6.85
N ALA A 59 -23.10 -51.66 -6.54
CA ALA A 59 -23.36 -50.23 -6.71
C ALA A 59 -22.50 -49.37 -5.77
N LEU A 60 -22.39 -49.74 -4.49
CA LEU A 60 -21.52 -49.05 -3.52
C LEU A 60 -20.05 -49.11 -3.93
N LYS A 61 -19.57 -50.25 -4.45
CA LYS A 61 -18.19 -50.36 -4.97
C LYS A 61 -17.95 -49.48 -6.19
N LYS A 62 -18.92 -49.38 -7.10
CA LYS A 62 -18.81 -48.50 -8.28
C LYS A 62 -18.77 -47.03 -7.88
N GLU A 63 -19.63 -46.61 -6.96
CA GLU A 63 -19.65 -45.25 -6.42
C GLU A 63 -18.32 -44.91 -5.72
N GLN A 64 -17.75 -45.83 -4.94
CA GLN A 64 -16.43 -45.65 -4.32
C GLN A 64 -15.29 -45.54 -5.35
N THR A 65 -15.33 -46.34 -6.42
CA THR A 65 -14.31 -46.23 -7.49
C THR A 65 -14.44 -44.94 -8.27
N GLU A 66 -15.66 -44.46 -8.50
CA GLU A 66 -15.92 -43.21 -9.22
C GLU A 66 -15.47 -41.99 -8.39
N LYS A 67 -15.75 -41.99 -7.08
CA LYS A 67 -15.24 -40.97 -6.15
C LYS A 67 -13.71 -40.91 -6.13
N LYS A 68 -13.03 -42.07 -6.13
CA LYS A 68 -11.56 -42.13 -6.18
C LYS A 68 -11.00 -41.58 -7.50
N ILE A 69 -11.63 -41.89 -8.63
CA ILE A 69 -11.20 -41.38 -9.94
C ILE A 69 -11.40 -39.86 -10.02
N ALA A 70 -12.53 -39.35 -9.50
CA ALA A 70 -12.81 -37.90 -9.47
C ALA A 70 -11.85 -37.14 -8.53
N GLU A 71 -11.44 -37.75 -7.42
CA GLU A 71 -10.45 -37.19 -6.52
C GLU A 71 -9.05 -37.19 -7.17
N GLU A 72 -8.68 -38.26 -7.86
CA GLU A 72 -7.41 -38.36 -8.60
C GLU A 72 -7.34 -37.35 -9.75
N SER A 73 -8.43 -37.16 -10.51
CA SER A 73 -8.50 -36.13 -11.56
C SER A 73 -8.39 -34.73 -10.97
N ARG A 74 -9.10 -34.44 -9.86
CA ARG A 74 -8.99 -33.15 -9.16
C ARG A 74 -7.57 -32.89 -8.64
N LYS A 75 -6.89 -33.93 -8.15
CA LYS A 75 -5.49 -33.84 -7.72
C LYS A 75 -4.54 -33.58 -8.90
N MET A 76 -4.81 -34.17 -10.07
CA MET A 76 -4.04 -33.92 -11.28
C MET A 76 -4.23 -32.49 -11.80
N GLU A 77 -5.47 -31.98 -11.81
CA GLU A 77 -5.77 -30.58 -12.18
C GLU A 77 -5.08 -29.58 -11.24
N LEU A 78 -5.09 -29.84 -9.93
CA LEU A 78 -4.34 -29.04 -8.96
C LEU A 78 -2.83 -29.09 -9.23
N ALA A 79 -2.27 -30.27 -9.50
CA ALA A 79 -0.85 -30.40 -9.80
C ALA A 79 -0.43 -29.65 -11.08
N GLU A 80 -1.31 -29.59 -12.08
CA GLU A 80 -1.07 -28.83 -13.31
C GLU A 80 -1.14 -27.32 -13.07
N LEU A 81 -2.07 -26.85 -12.22
CA LEU A 81 -2.17 -25.43 -11.85
C LEU A 81 -0.98 -24.94 -11.03
N PHE A 82 -0.38 -25.78 -10.18
CA PHE A 82 0.77 -25.43 -9.35
C PHE A 82 2.14 -25.61 -10.05
N LYS A 83 2.16 -25.90 -11.35
CA LYS A 83 3.40 -26.07 -12.11
C LYS A 83 4.05 -24.70 -12.40
N GLN A 84 5.01 -24.33 -11.57
CA GLN A 84 5.82 -23.12 -11.71
C GLN A 84 6.50 -23.02 -13.10
N PRO A 85 6.55 -21.82 -13.71
CA PRO A 85 7.14 -21.62 -15.03
C PRO A 85 8.66 -21.83 -15.01
N VAL A 86 9.20 -22.41 -16.09
CA VAL A 86 10.65 -22.60 -16.25
C VAL A 86 11.33 -21.26 -16.54
N GLN A 87 12.30 -20.89 -15.72
CA GLN A 87 13.10 -19.67 -15.85
C GLN A 87 13.91 -19.66 -17.17
N LYS A 88 13.61 -18.72 -18.07
CA LYS A 88 14.33 -18.50 -19.34
C LYS A 88 15.51 -17.55 -19.12
N VAL A 89 16.65 -17.83 -19.74
CA VAL A 89 17.85 -16.98 -19.68
C VAL A 89 17.98 -16.21 -20.99
N PRO A 90 18.11 -14.87 -20.98
CA PRO A 90 18.41 -14.08 -22.17
C PRO A 90 19.73 -14.49 -22.82
N PHE A 91 19.80 -14.43 -24.15
CA PHE A 91 21.01 -14.80 -24.90
C PHE A 91 22.18 -13.86 -24.55
N GLY A 92 23.32 -14.41 -24.15
CA GLY A 92 24.54 -13.65 -23.81
C GLY A 92 24.78 -13.39 -22.31
N VAL A 93 23.86 -13.79 -21.41
CA VAL A 93 24.05 -13.67 -19.95
C VAL A 93 24.35 -15.03 -19.34
N ASP A 94 25.42 -15.13 -18.55
CA ASP A 94 25.77 -16.37 -17.85
C ASP A 94 24.63 -16.80 -16.92
N PRO A 95 24.10 -18.04 -17.02
CA PRO A 95 22.99 -18.51 -16.20
C PRO A 95 23.24 -18.43 -14.69
N LYS A 96 24.51 -18.54 -14.28
CA LYS A 96 24.94 -18.46 -12.88
C LYS A 96 24.99 -17.03 -12.34
N SER A 97 24.84 -16.01 -13.19
CA SER A 97 24.71 -14.62 -12.78
C SER A 97 23.27 -14.22 -12.42
N ILE A 98 22.30 -15.12 -12.61
CA ILE A 98 20.88 -14.90 -12.34
C ILE A 98 20.49 -15.74 -11.12
N LEU A 99 19.72 -15.17 -10.19
CA LEU A 99 19.22 -15.87 -9.01
C LEU A 99 18.27 -17.01 -9.40
N CYS A 100 18.44 -18.18 -8.79
CA CYS A 100 17.58 -19.33 -8.99
C CYS A 100 16.19 -19.08 -8.39
N GLN A 101 15.14 -19.13 -9.21
CA GLN A 101 13.78 -18.92 -8.74
C GLN A 101 13.30 -20.02 -7.76
N TYR A 102 13.74 -21.26 -7.97
CA TYR A 102 13.46 -22.37 -7.05
C TYR A 102 14.18 -22.20 -5.71
N TYR A 103 15.38 -21.61 -5.71
CA TYR A 103 16.10 -21.34 -4.46
C TYR A 103 15.47 -20.19 -3.70
N LYS A 104 15.01 -19.14 -4.42
CA LYS A 104 14.22 -18.05 -3.84
C LYS A 104 12.94 -18.53 -3.16
N GLN A 105 12.32 -19.59 -3.69
CA GLN A 105 11.13 -20.21 -3.11
C GLN A 105 11.43 -21.31 -2.08
N GLY A 106 12.70 -21.67 -1.86
CA GLY A 106 13.12 -22.70 -0.90
C GLY A 106 13.02 -24.15 -1.39
N PHE A 107 12.71 -24.40 -2.66
CA PHE A 107 12.49 -25.73 -3.24
C PHE A 107 13.60 -26.17 -4.22
N CYS A 108 14.82 -25.65 -4.09
CA CYS A 108 15.90 -26.01 -5.02
C CYS A 108 16.71 -27.24 -4.56
N ASP A 109 16.39 -28.41 -5.11
CA ASP A 109 17.11 -29.66 -4.84
C ASP A 109 18.54 -29.70 -5.43
N LYS A 110 18.88 -28.75 -6.30
CA LYS A 110 20.14 -28.74 -7.05
C LYS A 110 21.33 -28.16 -6.27
N GLY A 111 21.08 -27.50 -5.13
CA GLY A 111 22.11 -26.96 -4.26
C GLY A 111 23.23 -26.23 -5.01
N LYS A 112 24.51 -26.50 -4.67
CA LYS A 112 25.68 -25.87 -5.29
C LYS A 112 25.89 -26.22 -6.78
N LYS A 113 25.22 -27.25 -7.29
CA LYS A 113 25.29 -27.68 -8.71
C LYS A 113 24.19 -27.04 -9.55
N CYS A 114 23.39 -26.14 -8.99
CA CYS A 114 22.36 -25.43 -9.75
C CYS A 114 22.98 -24.59 -10.87
N LYS A 115 22.27 -24.54 -12.01
CA LYS A 115 22.64 -23.71 -13.18
C LYS A 115 22.55 -22.22 -12.85
N PHE A 116 21.70 -21.86 -11.89
CA PHE A 116 21.43 -20.50 -11.43
C PHE A 116 22.09 -20.22 -10.08
N SER A 117 22.33 -18.95 -9.76
CA SER A 117 22.95 -18.53 -8.49
C SER A 117 22.05 -18.84 -7.29
N HIS A 118 22.65 -19.25 -6.19
CA HIS A 118 22.00 -19.36 -4.87
C HIS A 118 22.43 -18.23 -3.92
N ASN A 119 23.10 -17.19 -4.42
CA ASN A 119 23.48 -16.03 -3.64
C ASN A 119 22.39 -14.97 -3.76
N LEU A 120 21.65 -14.73 -2.67
CA LEU A 120 20.57 -13.74 -2.58
C LEU A 120 21.05 -12.32 -2.92
N ASP A 121 22.33 -12.02 -2.70
CA ASP A 121 22.94 -10.72 -3.00
C ASP A 121 23.08 -10.43 -4.50
N VAL A 122 22.93 -11.43 -5.37
CA VAL A 122 23.00 -11.23 -6.82
C VAL A 122 21.77 -10.47 -7.36
N GLU A 123 20.64 -10.49 -6.64
CA GLU A 123 19.45 -9.68 -6.96
C GLU A 123 19.65 -8.19 -6.57
N LYS A 124 20.59 -7.88 -5.67
CA LYS A 124 20.90 -6.50 -5.24
C LYS A 124 21.83 -5.75 -6.21
N LYS A 125 21.89 -6.17 -7.48
CA LYS A 125 22.76 -5.56 -8.49
C LYS A 125 22.28 -4.14 -8.81
N SER A 126 22.84 -3.21 -8.03
CA SER A 126 22.94 -1.76 -8.22
C SER A 126 21.66 -1.07 -8.68
N GLU A 127 20.84 -0.68 -7.71
CA GLU A 127 20.00 0.51 -7.89
C GLU A 127 20.90 1.64 -8.42
N LYS A 128 20.44 2.34 -9.46
CA LYS A 128 21.19 3.44 -10.07
C LYS A 128 21.47 4.45 -8.96
N LYS A 129 22.76 4.67 -8.67
CA LYS A 129 23.18 5.68 -7.69
C LYS A 129 22.64 7.01 -8.18
N ASP A 130 21.77 7.61 -7.37
CA ASP A 130 21.21 8.93 -7.64
C ASP A 130 22.36 9.95 -7.65
N ILE A 131 22.45 10.72 -8.74
CA ILE A 131 23.50 11.71 -8.97
C ILE A 131 23.38 12.88 -7.99
N TYR A 132 22.18 13.13 -7.45
CA TYR A 132 21.90 14.28 -6.60
C TYR A 132 22.08 14.01 -5.10
N THR A 133 22.40 12.79 -4.69
CA THR A 133 22.67 12.45 -3.28
C THR A 133 24.16 12.09 -3.07
N ASP A 134 24.89 12.96 -2.34
CA ASP A 134 26.31 12.77 -2.06
C ASP A 134 26.54 11.56 -1.15
N SER A 135 27.21 10.54 -1.70
CA SER A 135 27.55 9.29 -1.02
C SER A 135 28.45 9.49 0.22
N ARG A 136 29.04 10.68 0.40
CA ARG A 136 29.91 11.02 1.56
C ARG A 136 29.14 11.48 2.80
N GLN A 137 27.87 11.88 2.64
CA GLN A 137 26.99 12.14 3.79
C GLN A 137 26.45 10.85 4.43
N ILE A 138 26.67 9.70 3.78
CA ILE A 138 26.25 8.38 4.26
C ILE A 138 27.48 7.72 4.92
N PRO A 139 27.50 7.54 6.26
CA PRO A 139 28.60 6.84 6.92
C PRO A 139 28.74 5.42 6.37
N LEU A 140 29.97 5.04 6.01
CA LEU A 140 30.36 3.85 5.22
C LEU A 140 30.01 2.46 5.83
N ASN A 141 29.21 2.40 6.89
CA ASN A 141 28.76 1.17 7.54
C ASN A 141 27.35 1.30 8.16
N LEU A 142 26.48 2.10 7.54
CA LEU A 142 25.12 2.27 8.04
C LEU A 142 24.13 2.09 6.90
N ASP A 143 23.37 1.01 7.00
CA ASP A 143 22.24 0.69 6.13
C ASP A 143 21.35 1.93 5.95
N SER A 144 20.88 2.17 4.72
CA SER A 144 19.92 3.23 4.36
C SER A 144 18.66 3.18 5.26
N SER A 145 18.37 2.03 5.87
CA SER A 145 17.33 1.88 6.90
C SER A 145 17.58 2.68 8.19
N TYR A 146 18.81 3.06 8.53
CA TYR A 146 19.14 3.76 9.77
C TYR A 146 19.01 5.29 9.67
N ILE A 147 19.22 5.86 8.49
CA ILE A 147 19.05 7.31 8.25
C ILE A 147 17.56 7.65 8.31
N ASN A 148 16.71 6.88 7.62
CA ASN A 148 15.26 7.00 7.72
C ASN A 148 14.74 6.84 9.17
N ARG A 149 15.35 5.95 9.97
CA ARG A 149 14.97 5.71 11.38
C ARG A 149 15.33 6.84 12.35
N LYS A 150 16.26 7.73 12.00
CA LYS A 150 16.63 8.88 12.85
C LYS A 150 15.64 10.02 12.69
N ASP A 151 15.16 10.22 11.46
CA ASP A 151 14.16 11.24 11.14
C ASP A 151 12.73 10.72 11.36
N ASP A 152 12.53 9.40 11.51
CA ASP A 152 11.30 8.75 11.98
C ASP A 152 11.00 9.10 13.46
N THR A 153 10.62 10.35 13.72
CA THR A 153 10.16 10.84 15.03
C THR A 153 8.70 10.46 15.22
N ILE A 154 8.28 10.16 16.45
CA ILE A 154 6.93 9.67 16.78
C ILE A 154 5.81 10.64 16.38
N ASP A 155 6.12 11.93 16.23
CA ASP A 155 5.18 12.94 15.75
C ASP A 155 4.65 12.64 14.34
N MET A 156 5.40 11.87 13.53
CA MET A 156 5.01 11.44 12.18
C MET A 156 4.39 10.03 12.14
N TRP A 157 4.08 9.42 13.30
CA TRP A 157 3.61 8.05 13.36
C TRP A 157 2.11 8.00 13.68
N ASP A 158 1.36 7.30 12.82
CA ASP A 158 -0.01 6.92 13.09
C ASP A 158 -0.10 5.81 14.15
N ASP A 159 -1.26 5.69 14.79
CA ASP A 159 -1.51 4.71 15.86
C ASP A 159 -1.18 3.27 15.42
N GLU A 160 -1.41 2.94 14.15
CA GLU A 160 -1.07 1.65 13.56
C GLU A 160 0.45 1.44 13.42
N LYS A 161 1.19 2.48 13.00
CA LYS A 161 2.66 2.45 12.90
C LYS A 161 3.27 2.31 14.29
N LEU A 162 2.74 3.01 15.29
CA LEU A 162 3.16 2.89 16.68
C LEU A 162 2.94 1.46 17.23
N GLN A 163 1.76 0.87 16.98
CA GLN A 163 1.47 -0.52 17.35
C GLN A 163 2.44 -1.50 16.67
N SER A 164 2.75 -1.30 15.38
CA SER A 164 3.68 -2.15 14.64
C SER A 164 5.11 -2.10 15.21
N VAL A 165 5.57 -0.92 15.63
CA VAL A 165 6.91 -0.72 16.22
C VAL A 165 6.96 -1.32 17.62
N VAL A 166 5.91 -1.14 18.43
CA VAL A 166 5.78 -1.76 19.74
C VAL A 166 5.85 -3.28 19.64
N LEU A 167 5.11 -3.87 18.69
CA LEU A 167 5.10 -5.31 18.41
C LEU A 167 6.46 -5.83 17.90
N SER A 168 7.15 -5.03 17.07
CA SER A 168 8.46 -5.39 16.51
C SER A 168 9.59 -5.31 17.55
N LYS A 169 9.50 -4.36 18.48
CA LYS A 169 10.47 -4.18 19.57
C LYS A 169 10.30 -5.21 20.67
N HIS A 170 9.06 -5.42 21.09
CA HIS A 170 8.73 -6.33 22.17
C HIS A 170 8.28 -7.65 21.53
N GLY A 171 9.24 -8.42 21.01
CA GLY A 171 8.98 -9.83 20.71
C GLY A 171 8.31 -10.52 21.91
N ASN A 172 7.29 -11.35 21.66
CA ASN A 172 6.33 -11.90 22.63
C ASN A 172 6.68 -11.65 24.12
N PRO A 173 6.24 -10.51 24.69
CA PRO A 173 6.77 -10.00 25.95
C PRO A 173 6.42 -10.94 27.10
N LYS A 174 7.44 -11.42 27.82
CA LYS A 174 7.30 -12.18 29.08
C LYS A 174 6.91 -11.23 30.24
N THR A 175 5.84 -10.46 30.06
CA THR A 175 5.37 -9.55 31.12
C THR A 175 4.42 -10.30 32.04
N THR A 176 4.58 -10.11 33.34
CA THR A 176 3.82 -10.81 34.39
C THR A 176 2.57 -10.05 34.82
N THR A 177 2.43 -8.78 34.41
CA THR A 177 1.33 -7.90 34.84
C THR A 177 0.63 -7.21 33.67
N THR A 178 -0.68 -6.97 33.82
CA THR A 178 -1.54 -6.28 32.84
C THR A 178 -1.44 -4.75 32.88
N ILE A 179 -0.68 -4.22 33.84
CA ILE A 179 -0.52 -2.78 34.09
C ILE A 179 0.51 -2.19 33.11
N VAL A 180 0.21 -1.03 32.53
CA VAL A 180 1.11 -0.31 31.61
C VAL A 180 2.25 0.35 32.39
N CYS A 181 3.47 0.31 31.85
CA CYS A 181 4.63 0.94 32.48
C CYS A 181 4.49 2.47 32.54
N LYS A 182 4.76 3.08 33.69
CA LYS A 182 4.72 4.54 33.87
C LYS A 182 5.72 5.27 32.97
N PHE A 183 6.94 4.76 32.86
CA PHE A 183 7.99 5.36 32.04
C PHE A 183 7.69 5.28 30.54
N PHE A 184 6.88 4.30 30.12
CA PHE A 184 6.42 4.18 28.75
C PHE A 184 5.39 5.27 28.42
N LEU A 185 4.44 5.53 29.32
CA LEU A 185 3.50 6.64 29.15
C LEU A 185 4.23 7.99 29.10
N GLU A 186 5.19 8.21 29.99
CA GLU A 186 6.00 9.45 30.01
C GLU A 186 6.87 9.59 28.76
N ALA A 187 7.45 8.49 28.25
CA ALA A 187 8.25 8.52 27.04
C ALA A 187 7.43 8.85 25.79
N ILE A 188 6.19 8.38 25.73
CA ILE A 188 5.29 8.71 24.62
C ILE A 188 4.79 10.15 24.75
N GLU A 189 4.41 10.60 25.95
CA GLU A 189 4.00 12.00 26.17
C GLU A 189 5.11 13.00 25.82
N LYS A 190 6.38 12.62 26.02
CA LYS A 190 7.53 13.46 25.66
C LYS A 190 8.01 13.29 24.21
N GLY A 191 7.39 12.40 23.44
CA GLY A 191 7.83 12.10 22.07
C GLY A 191 9.19 11.40 21.96
N ILE A 192 9.74 10.89 23.08
CA ILE A 192 11.07 10.26 23.14
C ILE A 192 10.97 8.76 22.82
N TYR A 193 9.75 8.21 22.80
CA TYR A 193 9.51 6.82 22.45
C TYR A 193 9.79 6.59 20.95
N GLY A 194 10.82 5.79 20.65
CA GLY A 194 11.22 5.49 19.29
C GLY A 194 12.05 4.22 19.20
N TRP A 195 12.68 3.96 18.05
CA TRP A 195 13.47 2.75 17.82
C TRP A 195 14.65 2.58 18.80
N PHE A 196 15.11 3.66 19.45
CA PHE A 196 16.24 3.62 20.38
C PHE A 196 15.84 3.77 21.86
N TRP A 197 14.54 3.79 22.17
CA TRP A 197 14.08 3.95 23.54
C TRP A 197 14.16 2.64 24.32
N VAL A 198 14.76 2.69 25.52
CA VAL A 198 14.89 1.58 26.46
C VAL A 198 14.25 1.98 27.78
N CYS A 199 13.43 1.11 28.34
CA CYS A 199 12.76 1.40 29.60
C CYS A 199 13.77 1.52 30.76
N PRO A 200 13.73 2.59 31.58
CA PRO A 200 14.58 2.71 32.76
C PRO A 200 14.34 1.65 33.85
N ASN A 201 13.20 0.96 33.84
CA ASN A 201 12.77 -0.03 34.84
C ASN A 201 13.05 -1.47 34.38
N ASP A 202 14.27 -1.75 33.93
CA ASP A 202 14.79 -3.04 33.39
C ASP A 202 14.65 -3.28 31.87
N GLY A 203 14.62 -2.22 31.04
CA GLY A 203 14.71 -2.34 29.58
C GLY A 203 13.66 -3.29 29.00
N ASP A 204 14.11 -4.42 28.44
CA ASP A 204 13.24 -5.45 27.85
C ASP A 204 12.59 -6.40 28.88
N ASN A 205 13.08 -6.43 30.13
CA ASN A 205 12.56 -7.28 31.21
C ASN A 205 11.64 -6.51 32.19
N CYS A 206 11.17 -5.33 31.81
CA CYS A 206 10.25 -4.57 32.64
C CYS A 206 9.03 -5.40 33.05
N LYS A 207 8.69 -5.35 34.34
CA LYS A 207 7.53 -6.07 34.91
C LYS A 207 6.19 -5.62 34.30
N TYR A 208 6.14 -4.40 33.82
CA TYR A 208 4.94 -3.72 33.31
C TYR A 208 4.90 -3.72 31.78
N LYS A 209 3.69 -3.64 31.22
CA LYS A 209 3.45 -3.72 29.79
C LYS A 209 3.91 -2.45 29.06
N HIS A 210 4.72 -2.59 28.01
CA HIS A 210 5.14 -1.50 27.11
C HIS A 210 4.28 -1.45 25.85
N SER A 211 2.96 -1.46 26.01
CA SER A 211 2.03 -1.31 24.90
C SER A 211 0.79 -0.56 25.38
N LEU A 212 0.27 0.35 24.57
CA LEU A 212 -1.01 0.98 24.87
C LEU A 212 -2.14 -0.07 24.87
N PRO A 213 -3.12 0.05 25.79
CA PRO A 213 -4.39 -0.65 25.67
C PRO A 213 -5.09 -0.24 24.36
N PRO A 214 -5.80 -1.16 23.69
CA PRO A 214 -6.55 -0.83 22.48
C PRO A 214 -7.60 0.24 22.81
N GLY A 215 -7.54 1.39 22.11
CA GLY A 215 -8.47 2.52 22.27
C GLY A 215 -8.02 3.67 23.17
N PHE A 216 -6.77 3.67 23.68
CA PHE A 216 -6.24 4.81 24.44
C PHE A 216 -5.77 5.92 23.49
N VAL A 217 -6.47 7.06 23.47
CA VAL A 217 -6.13 8.25 22.67
C VAL A 217 -5.46 9.29 23.58
N PHE A 218 -4.39 9.93 23.10
CA PHE A 218 -3.64 10.94 23.85
C PHE A 218 -4.43 12.24 24.01
N ARG A 219 -4.36 12.84 25.20
CA ARG A 219 -5.02 14.12 25.52
C ARG A 219 -4.55 15.30 24.67
N ASN A 220 -3.30 15.31 24.23
CA ASN A 220 -2.77 16.40 23.39
C ASN A 220 -3.23 16.26 21.95
N LYS A 221 -3.14 15.06 21.37
CA LYS A 221 -3.67 14.77 20.02
C LYS A 221 -5.19 14.94 19.93
N GLN A 222 -5.92 14.72 21.03
CA GLN A 222 -7.34 15.09 21.11
C GLN A 222 -7.56 16.59 21.02
N LYS A 223 -6.74 17.41 21.69
CA LYS A 223 -6.86 18.88 21.61
C LYS A 223 -6.53 19.40 20.21
N ASP A 224 -5.46 18.91 19.59
CA ASP A 224 -5.08 19.37 18.25
C ASP A 224 -6.17 19.03 17.23
N LYS A 225 -6.80 17.85 17.36
CA LYS A 225 -7.92 17.44 16.51
C LYS A 225 -9.21 18.20 16.81
N GLU A 226 -9.46 18.53 18.07
CA GLU A 226 -10.60 19.37 18.49
C GLU A 226 -10.43 20.81 18.00
N GLU A 227 -9.22 21.37 18.03
CA GLU A 227 -8.89 22.68 17.47
C GLU A 227 -8.97 22.72 15.93
N GLU A 228 -8.59 21.65 15.23
CA GLU A 228 -8.71 21.54 13.76
C GLU A 228 -10.17 21.35 13.30
N GLU A 229 -11.00 20.62 14.06
CA GLU A 229 -12.44 20.51 13.80
C GLU A 229 -13.23 21.79 14.17
N GLU A 230 -12.63 22.68 14.98
CA GLU A 230 -13.17 23.99 15.35
C GLU A 230 -12.88 25.11 14.34
N GLU A 231 -12.17 24.83 13.24
CA GLU A 231 -12.08 25.77 12.12
C GLU A 231 -13.46 25.89 11.44
N ILE A 232 -14.26 26.84 11.95
CA ILE A 232 -15.53 27.23 11.35
C ILE A 232 -15.34 27.53 9.87
N THR A 233 -16.15 26.90 9.01
CA THR A 233 -16.09 27.21 7.59
C THR A 233 -16.46 28.67 7.36
N LEU A 234 -15.99 29.25 6.25
CA LEU A 234 -16.26 30.64 5.91
C LEU A 234 -17.77 30.94 5.94
N GLU A 235 -18.59 29.99 5.51
CA GLU A 235 -20.05 30.07 5.51
C GLU A 235 -20.62 30.14 6.93
N GLN A 236 -20.08 29.32 7.84
CA GLN A 236 -20.51 29.29 9.24
C GLN A 236 -20.12 30.58 9.97
N PHE A 237 -18.93 31.12 9.69
CA PHE A 237 -18.54 32.45 10.15
C PHE A 237 -19.47 33.55 9.64
N LEU A 238 -19.82 33.52 8.34
CA LEU A 238 -20.71 34.50 7.72
C LEU A 238 -22.12 34.45 8.31
N GLU A 239 -22.66 33.26 8.61
CA GLU A 239 -23.99 33.11 9.21
C GLU A 239 -24.02 33.61 10.66
N ILE A 240 -22.95 33.36 11.44
CA ILE A 240 -22.81 33.89 12.81
C ILE A 240 -22.77 35.42 12.80
N GLU A 241 -21.93 36.03 11.95
CA GLU A 241 -21.82 37.48 11.86
C GLU A 241 -23.11 38.12 11.30
N ARG A 242 -23.81 37.45 10.37
CA ARG A 242 -25.13 37.91 9.89
C ARG A 242 -26.16 37.94 11.00
N HIS A 243 -26.20 36.91 11.86
CA HIS A 243 -27.14 36.88 12.99
C HIS A 243 -26.78 37.91 14.08
N LYS A 244 -25.50 38.28 14.18
CA LYS A 244 -24.99 39.31 15.11
C LYS A 244 -25.34 40.73 14.66
N LEU A 245 -25.52 40.94 13.35
CA LEU A 245 -26.04 42.21 12.82
C LEU A 245 -27.50 42.36 13.23
N GLY A 246 -27.75 43.28 14.16
CA GLY A 246 -29.11 43.58 14.65
C GLY A 246 -30.02 44.22 13.58
N PRO A 247 -31.27 44.56 13.94
CA PRO A 247 -32.29 45.01 12.98
C PRO A 247 -32.07 46.42 12.39
N ASN A 248 -31.13 47.21 12.93
CA ASN A 248 -30.83 48.56 12.44
C ASN A 248 -29.74 48.54 11.36
N LEU A 249 -30.12 48.16 10.15
CA LEU A 249 -29.22 48.08 8.99
C LEU A 249 -29.37 49.32 8.10
N THR A 250 -28.24 49.90 7.68
CA THR A 250 -28.23 51.01 6.71
C THR A 250 -28.44 50.46 5.30
N PRO A 251 -29.46 50.89 4.56
CA PRO A 251 -29.67 50.43 3.19
C PRO A 251 -28.53 50.94 2.29
N VAL A 252 -28.04 50.07 1.41
CA VAL A 252 -26.94 50.38 0.48
C VAL A 252 -27.49 51.22 -0.68
N THR A 253 -27.44 52.55 -0.51
CA THR A 253 -27.69 53.54 -1.56
C THR A 253 -26.37 54.08 -2.11
N LEU A 254 -26.39 54.77 -3.26
CA LEU A 254 -25.17 55.35 -3.84
C LEU A 254 -24.44 56.28 -2.87
N GLU A 255 -25.17 57.13 -2.15
CA GLU A 255 -24.62 58.09 -1.19
C GLU A 255 -23.97 57.39 0.02
N THR A 256 -24.67 56.42 0.61
CA THR A 256 -24.13 55.64 1.74
C THR A 256 -22.92 54.79 1.33
N PHE A 257 -22.90 54.28 0.09
CA PHE A 257 -21.79 53.51 -0.45
C PHE A 257 -20.56 54.36 -0.73
N THR A 258 -20.71 55.57 -1.27
CA THR A 258 -19.59 56.48 -1.52
C THR A 258 -18.98 56.97 -0.20
N GLU A 259 -19.81 57.27 0.81
CA GLU A 259 -19.35 57.58 2.16
C GLU A 259 -18.58 56.42 2.79
N TRP A 260 -19.11 55.19 2.67
CA TRP A 260 -18.42 53.98 3.13
C TRP A 260 -17.08 53.77 2.42
N LYS A 261 -17.03 53.94 1.10
CA LYS A 261 -15.81 53.77 0.31
C LYS A 261 -14.75 54.78 0.72
N ARG A 262 -15.13 56.05 0.87
CA ARG A 262 -14.24 57.10 1.39
C ARG A 262 -13.70 56.75 2.77
N LYS A 263 -14.58 56.31 3.69
CA LYS A 263 -14.18 55.90 5.04
C LYS A 263 -13.25 54.69 5.05
N ARG A 264 -13.43 53.74 4.12
CA ARG A 264 -12.56 52.58 3.97
C ARG A 264 -11.19 52.95 3.42
N GLU A 265 -11.13 53.82 2.42
CA GLU A 265 -9.87 54.35 1.87
C GLU A 265 -9.10 55.16 2.93
N GLU A 266 -9.78 56.05 3.66
CA GLU A 266 -9.18 56.82 4.75
C GLU A 266 -8.65 55.91 5.87
N LYS A 267 -9.41 54.87 6.25
CA LYS A 267 -8.95 53.87 7.23
C LYS A 267 -7.71 53.11 6.74
N LYS A 268 -7.70 52.69 5.48
CA LYS A 268 -6.56 51.99 4.87
C LYS A 268 -5.32 52.89 4.85
N GLU A 269 -5.47 54.15 4.45
CA GLU A 269 -4.36 55.10 4.43
C GLU A 269 -3.84 55.39 5.85
N GLN A 270 -4.74 55.46 6.84
CA GLN A 270 -4.36 55.62 8.24
C GLN A 270 -3.58 54.40 8.77
N GLU A 271 -4.06 53.18 8.50
CA GLU A 271 -3.36 51.93 8.86
C GLU A 271 -1.98 51.84 8.18
N GLU A 272 -1.89 52.22 6.91
CA GLU A 272 -0.62 52.26 6.17
C GLU A 272 0.33 53.32 6.73
N ARG A 273 -0.17 54.51 7.08
CA ARG A 273 0.62 55.58 7.70
C ARG A 273 1.12 55.18 9.09
N GLU A 274 0.31 54.48 9.88
CA GLU A 274 0.72 53.92 11.17
C GLU A 274 1.76 52.81 11.00
N ASN A 275 1.57 51.91 10.02
CA ASN A 275 2.53 50.87 9.72
C ASN A 275 3.86 51.47 9.24
N ARG A 276 3.81 52.49 8.38
CA ARG A 276 5.00 53.22 7.93
C ARG A 276 5.72 53.88 9.10
N LYS A 277 5.02 54.57 10.00
CA LYS A 277 5.61 55.12 11.23
C LYS A 277 6.24 54.05 12.13
N LYS A 278 5.61 52.88 12.27
CA LYS A 278 6.18 51.75 13.03
C LYS A 278 7.45 51.21 12.37
N LYS A 279 7.47 51.09 11.04
CA LYS A 279 8.64 50.68 10.26
C LYS A 279 9.76 51.70 10.37
N GLU A 280 9.47 52.99 10.21
CA GLU A 280 10.41 54.10 10.41
C GLU A 280 10.98 54.10 11.84
N ALA A 281 10.14 53.90 12.87
CA ALA A 281 10.60 53.79 14.25
C ALA A 281 11.48 52.54 14.50
N SER A 282 11.15 51.39 13.89
CA SER A 282 11.99 50.19 13.92
C SER A 282 13.35 50.42 13.24
N MET A 283 13.35 51.17 12.14
CA MET A 283 14.56 51.55 11.40
C MET A 283 15.42 52.54 12.19
N ALA A 284 14.82 53.55 12.81
CA ALA A 284 15.51 54.47 13.71
C ALA A 284 16.09 53.77 14.95
N ALA A 285 15.46 52.69 15.40
CA ALA A 285 15.97 51.82 16.46
C ALA A 285 17.03 50.79 15.99
N GLY A 286 17.46 50.85 14.73
CA GLY A 286 18.51 49.97 14.16
C GLY A 286 18.04 48.54 13.87
N ARG A 287 16.73 48.26 13.89
CA ARG A 287 16.18 46.94 13.60
C ARG A 287 15.67 46.88 12.16
N ILE A 288 16.53 46.39 11.27
CA ILE A 288 16.32 46.28 9.81
C ILE A 288 15.58 44.97 9.41
N VAL A 289 15.32 44.08 10.38
CA VAL A 289 14.67 42.79 10.10
C VAL A 289 13.20 42.98 9.72
N GLY A 290 12.84 42.59 8.49
CA GLY A 290 11.45 42.53 8.00
C GLY A 290 11.00 43.66 7.07
N LEU A 291 11.90 44.54 6.65
CA LEU A 291 11.62 45.53 5.60
C LEU A 291 11.95 44.97 4.22
N SER A 292 11.17 45.35 3.20
CA SER A 292 11.54 45.02 1.82
C SER A 292 12.74 45.87 1.39
N GLY A 293 13.57 45.36 0.46
CA GLY A 293 14.72 46.11 -0.07
C GLY A 293 14.32 47.47 -0.68
N ARG A 294 13.12 47.55 -1.28
CA ARG A 294 12.56 48.82 -1.77
C ARG A 294 12.27 49.81 -0.65
N GLU A 295 11.69 49.35 0.46
CA GLU A 295 11.40 50.19 1.63
C GLU A 295 12.68 50.67 2.33
N LEU A 296 13.74 49.85 2.30
CA LEU A 296 15.06 50.23 2.81
C LEU A 296 15.70 51.33 1.96
N PHE A 297 15.60 51.21 0.64
CA PHE A 297 16.13 52.17 -0.33
C PHE A 297 15.40 53.52 -0.29
N GLU A 298 14.06 53.53 -0.15
CA GLU A 298 13.27 54.77 -0.05
C GLU A 298 13.57 55.57 1.24
N TYR A 299 13.97 54.90 2.33
CA TYR A 299 14.28 55.55 3.61
C TYR A 299 15.73 56.05 3.71
N ASN A 300 16.71 55.27 3.20
CA ASN A 300 18.09 55.72 3.14
C ASN A 300 18.80 55.21 1.88
N PRO A 301 18.72 55.94 0.76
CA PRO A 301 19.37 55.58 -0.50
C PRO A 301 20.89 55.39 -0.38
N ALA A 302 21.55 56.15 0.49
CA ALA A 302 22.99 56.10 0.70
C ALA A 302 23.48 54.84 1.44
N LEU A 303 22.56 54.05 2.00
CA LEU A 303 22.89 52.79 2.67
C LEU A 303 23.13 51.64 1.66
N CYS A 304 22.76 51.86 0.39
CA CYS A 304 22.99 50.93 -0.72
C CYS A 304 24.11 51.40 -1.67
N GLU A 305 24.71 52.56 -1.42
CA GLU A 305 25.88 53.06 -2.17
C GLU A 305 27.16 52.51 -1.54
N GLU A 306 27.38 51.20 -1.64
CA GLU A 306 28.73 50.65 -1.50
C GLU A 306 29.49 50.84 -2.81
N GLU A 307 30.77 51.16 -2.71
CA GLU A 307 31.70 51.59 -3.77
C GLU A 307 32.07 50.46 -4.76
N ASP A 308 31.15 49.52 -5.00
CA ASP A 308 31.33 48.42 -5.92
C ASP A 308 30.98 48.84 -7.36
N GLU A 309 31.72 48.25 -8.30
CA GLU A 309 31.69 48.50 -9.73
C GLU A 309 30.26 48.60 -10.29
N VAL A 310 29.86 49.79 -10.73
CA VAL A 310 28.51 50.06 -11.29
C VAL A 310 28.32 49.26 -12.57
N LEU A 311 27.69 48.09 -12.45
CA LEU A 311 27.39 47.22 -13.57
C LEU A 311 26.20 47.79 -14.35
N ASP A 312 26.46 48.36 -15.53
CA ASP A 312 25.41 48.89 -16.40
C ASP A 312 24.60 47.75 -17.03
N LEU A 313 23.43 47.48 -16.45
CA LEU A 313 22.46 46.47 -16.91
C LEU A 313 21.39 47.05 -17.85
N SER A 314 21.54 48.29 -18.33
CA SER A 314 20.53 48.95 -19.17
C SER A 314 20.25 48.21 -20.48
N GLU A 315 21.29 47.61 -21.09
CA GLU A 315 21.14 46.78 -22.30
C GLU A 315 20.34 45.50 -22.01
N PHE A 316 20.57 44.86 -20.86
CA PHE A 316 19.83 43.66 -20.47
C PHE A 316 18.37 43.97 -20.15
N ARG A 317 18.09 45.12 -19.53
CA ARG A 317 16.71 45.57 -19.24
C ARG A 317 15.91 45.82 -20.51
N LYS A 318 16.51 46.52 -21.50
CA LYS A 318 15.86 46.73 -22.81
C LYS A 318 15.54 45.42 -23.50
N ALA A 319 16.48 44.47 -23.51
CA ALA A 319 16.26 43.15 -24.10
C ALA A 319 15.14 42.36 -23.41
N MET A 320 14.96 42.53 -22.09
CA MET A 320 13.84 41.92 -21.35
C MET A 320 12.51 42.58 -21.67
N ASP A 321 12.45 43.91 -21.70
CA ASP A 321 11.23 44.67 -22.03
C ASP A 321 10.76 44.32 -23.46
N ASP A 322 11.69 44.23 -24.42
CA ASP A 322 11.40 43.83 -25.80
C ASP A 322 10.83 42.39 -25.88
N LEU A 323 11.32 41.46 -25.05
CA LEU A 323 10.82 40.07 -24.99
C LEU A 323 9.45 39.97 -24.29
N GLU A 324 9.16 40.80 -23.30
CA GLU A 324 7.85 40.86 -22.66
C GLU A 324 6.79 41.41 -23.61
N ASP A 325 7.12 42.46 -24.37
CA ASP A 325 6.22 43.04 -25.38
C ASP A 325 5.92 42.04 -26.52
N ASP A 326 6.91 41.22 -26.93
CA ASP A 326 6.71 40.15 -27.91
C ASP A 326 5.82 39.01 -27.39
N ASN A 327 5.82 38.75 -26.08
CA ASN A 327 5.02 37.68 -25.46
C ASN A 327 3.59 38.12 -25.10
N ILE A 328 3.30 39.42 -25.12
CA ILE A 328 1.96 39.99 -24.93
C ILE A 328 1.20 40.11 -26.27
N ASN A 329 1.90 39.99 -27.41
CA ASN A 329 1.34 40.17 -28.75
C ASN A 329 1.14 38.86 -29.54
N ILE A 330 1.15 37.71 -28.85
CA ILE A 330 0.66 36.39 -29.33
C ILE A 330 -0.67 36.10 -28.63
#